data_AF-B0VKE0-F1
#
_entry.id   AF-B0VKE0-F1
#
_cell.length_a   1.000
_cell.length_b   1.000
_cell.length_c   1.000
_cell.angle_alpha   90.00
_cell.angle_beta   90.00
_cell.angle_gamma   90.00
#
_symmetry.space_group_name_H-M   'P 1'
#
loop_
_entity.id
_entity.type
_entity.pdbx_description
1 polymer ?
#
loop_
_entity_poly.entity_id
_entity_poly.type
_entity_poly.pdbx_seq_one_letter_code
_entity_poly.pdbx_strand_id
1 'polypeptide(L)'
;MPPERPENDKTQKAKDNITGQISKYEKIVSYEGREAANNGGLRKALEDFARTGEKVGTKNPSNHIQKARDILRGLDNQEKLLQKSTINSQDKAVLQQRIQSLRNEIEPSLKRAITKQNELN
;
A
#
# COMPACT_ATOMS: atom_id res chain seq x y z
N MET A 1 -10.24 -17.79 -41.01
CA MET A 1 -9.30 -17.08 -40.10
C MET A 1 -9.74 -17.34 -38.68
N PRO A 2 -8.89 -17.91 -37.80
CA PRO A 2 -9.28 -18.17 -36.41
C PRO A 2 -9.27 -16.85 -35.60
N PRO A 3 -10.12 -16.71 -34.56
CA PRO A 3 -10.11 -15.55 -33.70
C PRO A 3 -8.97 -15.65 -32.67
N GLU A 4 -7.86 -14.96 -32.92
CA GLU A 4 -6.79 -14.75 -31.92
C GLU A 4 -7.25 -13.75 -30.84
N ARG A 5 -7.97 -14.18 -29.79
CA ARG A 5 -8.29 -13.30 -28.63
C ARG A 5 -8.22 -13.87 -27.20
N PRO A 6 -7.70 -15.07 -26.88
CA PRO A 6 -7.66 -15.50 -25.47
C PRO A 6 -6.52 -14.90 -24.63
N GLU A 7 -5.38 -14.52 -25.23
CA GLU A 7 -4.20 -14.04 -24.46
C GLU A 7 -4.32 -12.58 -23.99
N ASN A 8 -4.94 -11.71 -24.79
CA ASN A 8 -5.17 -10.32 -24.41
C ASN A 8 -6.11 -10.21 -23.20
N ASP A 9 -7.12 -11.08 -23.12
CA ASP A 9 -8.12 -11.06 -22.05
C ASP A 9 -7.53 -11.44 -20.68
N LYS A 10 -6.64 -12.44 -20.65
CA LYS A 10 -5.96 -12.88 -19.42
C LYS A 10 -4.94 -11.86 -18.93
N THR A 11 -4.18 -11.27 -19.85
CA THR A 11 -3.18 -10.25 -19.52
C THR A 11 -3.84 -8.98 -19.00
N GLN A 12 -4.94 -8.55 -19.63
CA GLN A 12 -5.72 -7.40 -19.18
C GLN A 12 -6.34 -7.63 -17.80
N LYS A 13 -6.94 -8.80 -17.54
CA LYS A 13 -7.46 -9.17 -16.21
C LYS A 13 -6.38 -9.16 -15.13
N ALA A 14 -5.18 -9.66 -15.42
CA ALA A 14 -4.06 -9.62 -14.48
C ALA A 14 -3.65 -8.17 -14.17
N LYS A 15 -3.57 -7.32 -15.20
CA LYS A 15 -3.30 -5.89 -15.05
C LYS A 15 -4.36 -5.20 -14.21
N ASP A 16 -5.64 -5.42 -14.49
CA ASP A 16 -6.75 -4.81 -13.76
C ASP A 16 -6.79 -5.26 -12.30
N ASN A 17 -6.49 -6.53 -12.01
CA ASN A 17 -6.43 -7.02 -10.64
C ASN A 17 -5.27 -6.38 -9.85
N ILE A 18 -4.05 -6.37 -10.41
CA ILE A 18 -2.88 -5.75 -9.76
C ILE A 18 -3.14 -4.25 -9.56
N THR A 19 -3.67 -3.58 -10.58
CA THR A 19 -4.05 -2.16 -10.51
C THR A 19 -5.08 -1.91 -9.42
N GLY A 20 -6.12 -2.75 -9.33
CA GLY A 20 -7.17 -2.63 -8.32
C GLY A 20 -6.63 -2.80 -6.89
N GLN A 21 -5.70 -3.75 -6.67
CA GLN A 21 -5.07 -3.92 -5.37
C GLN A 21 -4.16 -2.75 -5.00
N ILE A 22 -3.33 -2.25 -5.93
CA ILE A 22 -2.49 -1.07 -5.71
C ILE A 22 -3.35 0.15 -5.38
N SER A 23 -4.40 0.41 -6.15
CA SER A 23 -5.34 1.52 -5.89
C SER A 23 -6.05 1.39 -4.55
N LYS A 24 -6.35 0.17 -4.09
CA LYS A 24 -6.90 -0.07 -2.75
C LYS A 24 -5.90 0.33 -1.67
N TYR A 25 -4.62 0.05 -1.87
CA TYR A 25 -3.56 0.48 -0.95
C TYR A 25 -3.37 2.00 -0.97
N GLU A 26 -3.32 2.63 -2.15
CA GLU A 26 -3.26 4.10 -2.27
C GLU A 26 -4.39 4.76 -1.48
N LYS A 27 -5.62 4.27 -1.63
CA LYS A 27 -6.77 4.78 -0.86
C LYS A 27 -6.63 4.59 0.64
N ILE A 28 -5.97 3.54 1.11
CA ILE A 28 -5.76 3.32 2.56
C ILE A 28 -4.64 4.23 3.09
N VAL A 29 -3.61 4.46 2.28
CA VAL A 29 -2.42 5.24 2.62
C VAL A 29 -2.74 6.73 2.62
N SER A 30 -3.29 7.22 1.50
CA SER A 30 -3.71 8.62 1.31
C SER A 30 -5.09 8.93 1.91
N TYR A 31 -5.88 7.92 2.26
CA TYR A 31 -7.19 8.02 2.93
C TYR A 31 -8.18 8.97 2.24
N GLU A 32 -8.61 8.67 1.01
CA GLU A 32 -9.84 9.26 0.44
C GLU A 32 -11.08 8.49 0.95
N GLY A 33 -11.77 9.01 1.98
CA GLY A 33 -13.00 8.44 2.54
C GLY A 33 -13.53 9.23 3.77
N ARG A 34 -14.77 8.98 4.23
CA ARG A 34 -15.51 9.80 5.24
C ARG A 34 -14.77 10.11 6.56
N GLU A 35 -13.75 9.34 6.97
CA GLU A 35 -12.93 9.65 8.17
C GLU A 35 -11.68 10.51 7.86
N ALA A 36 -11.43 10.88 6.60
CA ALA A 36 -10.28 11.69 6.16
C ALA A 36 -10.29 13.12 6.69
N ALA A 37 -11.49 13.67 6.96
CA ALA A 37 -11.67 15.06 7.33
C ALA A 37 -11.03 15.44 8.68
N ASN A 38 -10.76 14.47 9.57
CA ASN A 38 -10.28 14.77 10.92
C ASN A 38 -8.85 14.27 11.26
N ASN A 39 -8.34 13.18 10.65
CA ASN A 39 -7.12 12.51 11.17
C ASN A 39 -5.98 12.25 10.15
N GLY A 40 -6.06 12.72 8.89
CA GLY A 40 -4.92 12.79 7.95
C GLY A 40 -4.26 11.47 7.49
N GLY A 41 -4.96 10.33 7.56
CA GLY A 41 -4.55 9.08 6.91
C GLY A 41 -3.56 8.21 7.68
N LEU A 42 -3.23 7.02 7.12
CA LEU A 42 -2.39 6.02 7.79
C LEU A 42 -0.98 6.54 8.07
N ARG A 43 -0.41 7.29 7.13
CA ARG A 43 0.90 7.93 7.28
C ARG A 43 0.91 8.87 8.48
N LYS A 44 -0.05 9.81 8.57
CA LYS A 44 -0.12 10.76 9.67
C LYS A 44 -0.34 10.07 11.00
N ALA A 45 -1.19 9.05 11.06
CA ALA A 45 -1.39 8.26 12.28
C ALA A 45 -0.08 7.59 12.77
N LEU A 46 0.77 7.11 11.86
CA LEU A 46 2.09 6.58 12.20
C LEU A 46 3.06 7.67 12.64
N GLU A 47 3.07 8.83 11.97
CA GLU A 47 3.94 9.96 12.32
C GLU A 47 3.55 10.58 13.67
N ASP A 48 2.26 10.74 13.93
CA ASP A 48 1.73 11.27 15.19
C ASP A 48 2.08 10.32 16.34
N PHE A 49 1.87 9.00 16.18
CA PHE A 49 2.29 8.02 17.20
C PHE A 49 3.80 8.02 17.41
N ALA A 50 4.60 8.10 16.33
CA ALA A 50 6.04 8.17 16.45
C ALA A 50 6.50 9.43 17.21
N ARG A 51 5.76 10.53 17.11
CA ARG A 51 6.07 11.80 17.77
C ARG A 51 5.64 11.83 19.24
N THR A 52 4.41 11.45 19.54
CA THR A 52 3.84 11.59 20.88
C THR A 52 4.05 10.35 21.74
N GLY A 53 4.18 9.17 21.12
CA GLY A 53 4.07 7.89 21.82
C GLY A 53 2.67 7.60 22.36
N GLU A 54 1.74 8.55 22.21
CA GLU A 54 0.36 8.43 22.66
C GLU A 54 -0.50 7.83 21.56
N LYS A 55 -1.53 7.08 21.98
CA LYS A 55 -2.49 6.49 21.06
C LYS A 55 -3.30 7.62 20.43
N VAL A 56 -2.92 8.04 19.22
CA VAL A 56 -3.60 9.11 18.49
C VAL A 56 -4.96 8.61 18.01
N GLY A 57 -6.02 9.06 18.68
CA GLY A 57 -7.38 8.56 18.51
C GLY A 57 -7.61 7.24 19.26
N THR A 58 -8.87 6.90 19.48
CA THR A 58 -9.36 5.67 20.16
C THR A 58 -8.92 4.34 19.52
N LYS A 59 -7.96 4.35 18.60
CA LYS A 59 -7.44 3.18 17.87
C LYS A 59 -6.00 2.92 18.30
N ASN A 60 -5.74 1.72 18.81
CA ASN A 60 -4.42 1.31 19.29
C ASN A 60 -3.34 1.48 18.19
N PRO A 61 -2.17 2.07 18.49
CA PRO A 61 -1.08 2.27 17.52
C PRO A 61 -0.59 0.95 16.92
N SER A 62 -0.68 -0.15 17.68
CA SER A 62 -0.46 -1.51 17.18
C SER A 62 -1.32 -1.85 15.95
N ASN A 63 -2.56 -1.33 15.86
CA ASN A 63 -3.45 -1.57 14.72
C ASN A 63 -2.96 -0.83 13.47
N HIS A 64 -2.42 0.38 13.61
CA HIS A 64 -1.89 1.16 12.49
C HIS A 64 -0.54 0.62 12.00
N ILE A 65 0.34 0.24 12.93
CA ILE A 65 1.59 -0.46 12.61
C ILE A 65 1.31 -1.78 11.89
N GLN A 66 0.36 -2.58 12.40
CA GLN A 66 -0.01 -3.84 11.77
C GLN A 66 -0.61 -3.61 10.37
N LYS A 67 -1.52 -2.64 10.23
CA LYS A 67 -2.12 -2.30 8.93
C LYS A 67 -1.06 -1.86 7.91
N ALA A 68 -0.08 -1.05 8.34
CA ALA A 68 1.03 -0.64 7.49
C ALA A 68 1.91 -1.83 7.07
N ARG A 69 2.21 -2.77 8.00
CA ARG A 69 2.92 -4.01 7.67
C ARG A 69 2.15 -4.86 6.66
N ASP A 70 0.83 -4.99 6.83
CA ASP A 70 -0.01 -5.77 5.92
C ASP A 70 -0.06 -5.15 4.52
N ILE A 71 -0.09 -3.82 4.41
CA ILE A 71 -0.01 -3.11 3.13
C ILE A 71 1.34 -3.36 2.47
N LEU A 72 2.45 -3.19 3.18
CA LEU A 72 3.79 -3.41 2.62
C LEU A 72 3.97 -4.86 2.15
N ARG A 73 3.47 -5.84 2.92
CA ARG A 73 3.44 -7.25 2.51
C ARG A 73 2.56 -7.47 1.28
N GLY A 74 1.42 -6.80 1.22
CA GLY A 74 0.53 -6.82 0.06
C GLY A 74 1.21 -6.27 -1.20
N LEU A 75 1.89 -5.14 -1.08
CA LEU A 75 2.66 -4.50 -2.15
C LEU A 75 3.81 -5.39 -2.65
N ASP A 76 4.52 -6.08 -1.75
CA ASP A 76 5.54 -7.08 -2.10
C ASP A 76 4.96 -8.24 -2.91
N ASN A 77 3.79 -8.75 -2.51
CA ASN A 77 3.10 -9.77 -3.28
C ASN A 77 2.67 -9.27 -4.67
N GLN A 78 2.18 -8.03 -4.77
CA GLN A 78 1.83 -7.44 -6.07
C GLN A 78 3.06 -7.24 -6.97
N GLU A 79 4.20 -6.84 -6.40
CA GLU A 79 5.45 -6.70 -7.15
C GLU A 79 5.93 -8.05 -7.71
N LYS A 80 5.85 -9.12 -6.92
CA LYS A 80 6.16 -10.49 -7.36
C LYS A 80 5.22 -10.98 -8.46
N LEU A 81 3.92 -10.72 -8.32
CA LEU A 81 2.92 -11.06 -9.34
C LEU A 81 3.16 -10.27 -10.64
N LEU A 82 3.47 -8.99 -10.51
CA LEU A 82 3.78 -8.11 -11.63
C LEU A 82 5.02 -8.60 -12.39
N GLN A 83 6.10 -8.97 -11.69
CA GLN A 83 7.31 -9.52 -12.31
C GLN A 83 7.01 -10.81 -13.12
N LYS A 84 6.20 -11.71 -12.56
CA LYS A 84 5.81 -12.99 -13.18
C LYS A 84 4.71 -12.88 -14.25
N SER A 85 4.06 -11.73 -14.36
CA SER A 85 2.95 -11.53 -15.31
C SER A 85 3.44 -11.39 -16.76
N THR A 86 2.53 -11.63 -17.71
CA THR A 86 2.71 -11.36 -19.15
C THR A 86 2.44 -9.90 -19.54
N ILE A 87 2.28 -9.00 -18.56
CA ILE A 87 2.04 -7.57 -18.80
C ILE A 87 3.23 -6.96 -19.55
N ASN A 88 2.98 -6.00 -20.44
CA ASN A 88 4.06 -5.33 -21.18
C ASN A 88 4.97 -4.52 -20.25
N SER A 89 6.21 -4.27 -20.70
CA SER A 89 7.25 -3.62 -19.90
C SER A 89 6.90 -2.21 -19.45
N GLN A 90 6.14 -1.46 -20.26
CA GLN A 90 5.73 -0.08 -19.93
C GLN A 90 4.74 -0.06 -18.77
N ASP A 91 3.70 -0.89 -18.84
CA ASP A 91 2.71 -1.04 -17.78
C ASP A 91 3.34 -1.61 -16.50
N LYS A 92 4.28 -2.55 -16.64
CA LYS A 92 5.08 -3.05 -15.50
C LYS A 92 5.84 -1.90 -14.82
N ALA A 93 6.52 -1.05 -15.58
CA ALA A 93 7.23 0.09 -15.02
C ALA A 93 6.28 1.06 -14.29
N VAL A 94 5.11 1.37 -14.86
CA VAL A 94 4.12 2.25 -14.22
C VAL A 94 3.61 1.66 -12.90
N LEU A 95 3.24 0.37 -12.87
CA LEU A 95 2.74 -0.29 -11.67
C LEU A 95 3.85 -0.44 -10.61
N GLN A 96 5.10 -0.70 -11.03
CA GLN A 96 6.26 -0.70 -10.13
C GLN A 96 6.50 0.67 -9.50
N GLN A 97 6.43 1.75 -10.29
CA GLN A 97 6.57 3.10 -9.77
C GLN A 97 5.51 3.42 -8.71
N ARG A 98 4.25 3.02 -8.95
CA ARG A 98 3.17 3.21 -7.95
C ARG A 98 3.43 2.43 -6.67
N ILE A 99 3.87 1.17 -6.76
CA ILE A 99 4.26 0.35 -5.61
C ILE A 99 5.38 1.04 -4.82
N GLN A 100 6.41 1.52 -5.51
CA GLN A 100 7.56 2.17 -4.87
C GLN A 100 7.20 3.50 -4.22
N SER A 101 6.35 4.31 -4.84
CA SER A 101 5.83 5.54 -4.23
C SER A 101 5.11 5.25 -2.91
N LEU A 102 4.25 4.23 -2.87
CA LEU A 102 3.56 3.83 -1.63
C LEU A 102 4.52 3.33 -0.54
N ARG A 103 5.52 2.54 -0.91
CA ARG A 103 6.55 2.09 0.05
C ARG A 103 7.30 3.28 0.63
N ASN A 104 7.77 4.18 -0.22
CA ASN A 104 8.50 5.38 0.18
C ASN A 104 7.66 6.30 1.09
N GLU A 105 6.33 6.29 0.92
CA GLU A 105 5.43 7.07 1.77
C GLU A 105 5.21 6.46 3.16
N ILE A 106 5.06 5.13 3.26
CA ILE A 106 4.69 4.45 4.51
C ILE A 106 5.92 4.01 5.31
N GLU A 107 6.95 3.46 4.66
CA GLU A 107 8.06 2.80 5.33
C GLU A 107 8.79 3.69 6.34
N PRO A 108 9.12 4.96 6.04
CA PRO A 108 9.79 5.83 7.00
C PRO A 108 8.95 6.05 8.26
N SER A 109 7.66 6.32 8.08
CA SER A 109 6.72 6.56 9.19
C SER A 109 6.51 5.29 10.01
N LEU A 110 6.41 4.12 9.36
CA LEU A 110 6.31 2.84 10.03
C LEU A 110 7.57 2.52 10.85
N LYS A 111 8.77 2.75 10.30
CA LYS A 111 10.05 2.52 11.02
C LYS A 111 10.14 3.37 12.27
N ARG A 112 9.76 4.66 12.17
CA ARG A 112 9.72 5.57 13.33
C ARG A 112 8.69 5.12 14.37
N ALA A 113 7.50 4.74 13.93
CA ALA A 113 6.44 4.22 14.81
C ALA A 113 6.88 2.94 15.55
N ILE A 114 7.50 1.97 14.85
CA ILE A 114 8.02 0.74 15.48
C ILE A 114 9.12 1.06 16.49
N THR A 115 10.04 1.96 16.13
CA THR A 115 11.11 2.40 17.04
C THR A 115 10.50 2.96 18.32
N LYS A 116 9.51 3.86 18.19
CA LYS A 116 8.82 4.43 19.34
C LYS A 116 8.06 3.40 20.16
N GLN A 117 7.40 2.43 19.51
CA GLN A 117 6.73 1.32 20.19
C GLN A 117 7.71 0.50 21.04
N ASN A 118 8.92 0.26 20.54
CA ASN A 118 9.95 -0.48 21.27
C ASN A 118 10.53 0.33 22.44
N GLU A 119 10.54 1.66 22.37
CA GLU A 119 10.96 2.52 23.50
C GLU A 119 9.94 2.56 24.65
N LEU A 120 8.67 2.29 24.34
CA LEU A 120 7.55 2.37 25.30
C LEU A 120 7.20 1.03 25.95
N ASN A 121 7.74 -0.08 25.43
CA ASN A 121 7.61 -1.43 25.98
C ASN A 121 8.81 -1.76 26.87
#